data_AF-W9T660-F1
#
_entry.id   AF-W9T660-F1
#
_cell.length_a   1.000
_cell.length_b   1.000
_cell.length_c   1.000
_cell.angle_alpha   90.00
_cell.angle_beta   90.00
_cell.angle_gamma   90.00
#
_symmetry.space_group_name_H-M   'P 1'
#
loop_
_entity.id
_entity.type
_entity.pdbx_description
1 polymer ?
#
loop_
_entity_poly.entity_id
_entity_poly.type
_entity_poly.pdbx_seq_one_letter_code
_entity_poly.pdbx_strand_id
1 'polypeptide(L)'
;MLLPEALPGIVGGFTITLVTMINSSAMAGAIGAGGLGDLAYRYGYQRFDTQVMLTVIVVLVVMVSLIQLGGDGLARRLNKRL
;
A
#
# COMPACT_ATOMS: atom_id res chain seq x y z
N MET A 1 -11.27 -10.06 29.22
CA MET A 1 -10.55 -8.77 29.13
C MET A 1 -9.40 -8.90 28.13
N LEU A 2 -9.69 -9.12 26.85
CA LEU A 2 -8.67 -9.24 25.77
C LEU A 2 -9.12 -8.54 24.48
N LEU A 3 -10.43 -8.37 24.30
CA LEU A 3 -11.03 -7.79 23.11
C LEU A 3 -10.65 -6.31 22.88
N PRO A 4 -10.66 -5.42 23.89
CA PRO A 4 -10.31 -4.04 23.64
C PRO A 4 -8.82 -3.82 23.37
N GLU A 5 -7.92 -4.55 24.04
CA GLU A 5 -6.47 -4.45 23.82
C GLU A 5 -6.02 -5.04 22.47
N ALA A 6 -6.79 -5.96 21.88
CA ALA A 6 -6.51 -6.52 20.56
C ALA A 6 -6.96 -5.62 19.39
N LEU A 7 -7.91 -4.69 19.61
CA LEU A 7 -8.44 -3.80 18.55
C LEU A 7 -7.37 -3.01 17.78
N PRO A 8 -6.41 -2.30 18.42
CA PRO A 8 -5.35 -1.61 17.69
C PRO A 8 -4.45 -2.60 16.92
N GLY A 9 -4.22 -3.80 17.44
CA GLY A 9 -3.46 -4.85 16.76
C GLY A 9 -4.16 -5.39 15.51
N ILE A 10 -5.48 -5.59 15.56
CA ILE A 10 -6.29 -6.04 14.42
C ILE A 10 -6.29 -4.98 13.31
N VAL A 11 -6.45 -3.70 13.66
CA VAL A 11 -6.42 -2.60 12.69
C VAL A 11 -5.04 -2.45 12.06
N GLY A 12 -3.97 -2.57 12.85
CA GLY A 12 -2.61 -2.61 12.33
C GLY A 12 -2.39 -3.78 11.37
N GLY A 13 -2.79 -5.00 11.76
CA GLY A 13 -2.71 -6.19 10.93
C GLY A 13 -3.48 -6.05 9.61
N PHE A 14 -4.71 -5.54 9.67
CA PHE A 14 -5.52 -5.28 8.48
C PHE A 14 -4.87 -4.27 7.53
N THR A 15 -4.28 -3.20 8.08
CA THR A 15 -3.55 -2.19 7.31
C THR A 15 -2.37 -2.82 6.57
N ILE A 16 -1.58 -3.67 7.26
CA ILE A 16 -0.44 -4.38 6.66
C ILE A 16 -0.92 -5.34 5.57
N THR A 17 -2.01 -6.08 5.79
CA THR A 17 -2.58 -6.98 4.77
C THR A 17 -2.99 -6.21 3.51
N LEU A 18 -3.65 -5.05 3.66
CA LEU A 18 -4.01 -4.20 2.52
C LEU A 18 -2.78 -3.71 1.75
N VAL A 19 -1.76 -3.21 2.45
CA VAL A 19 -0.49 -2.79 1.83
C VAL A 19 0.16 -3.95 1.09
N THR A 20 0.15 -5.14 1.68
CA THR A 20 0.73 -6.35 1.07
C THR A 20 -0.03 -6.76 -0.20
N MET A 21 -1.36 -6.66 -0.21
CA MET A 21 -2.17 -6.91 -1.41
C MET A 21 -1.92 -5.88 -2.52
N ILE A 22 -1.69 -4.61 -2.18
CA ILE A 22 -1.33 -3.59 -3.17
C ILE A 22 0.03 -3.89 -3.79
N ASN A 23 1.02 -4.26 -2.96
CA ASN A 23 2.35 -4.62 -3.45
C ASN A 23 2.29 -5.85 -4.37
N SER A 24 1.56 -6.90 -3.96
CA SER A 24 1.41 -8.10 -4.80
C SER A 24 0.64 -7.80 -6.09
N SER A 25 -0.35 -6.91 -6.06
CA SER A 25 -1.06 -6.43 -7.26
C SER A 25 -0.15 -5.63 -8.20
N ALA A 26 0.72 -4.76 -7.66
CA ALA A 26 1.69 -4.01 -8.47
C ALA A 26 2.70 -4.96 -9.15
N MET A 27 3.19 -5.98 -8.43
CA MET A 27 4.05 -7.02 -9.01
C MET A 27 3.29 -7.84 -10.07
N ALA A 28 2.03 -8.20 -9.82
CA ALA A 28 1.19 -8.88 -10.81
C ALA A 28 0.95 -8.01 -12.06
N GLY A 29 0.80 -6.70 -11.89
CA GLY A 29 0.69 -5.73 -12.97
C GLY A 29 1.92 -5.74 -13.88
N ALA A 30 3.13 -5.84 -13.31
CA ALA A 30 4.36 -5.96 -14.09
C ALA A 30 4.45 -7.24 -14.93
N ILE A 31 3.71 -8.29 -14.57
CA ILE A 31 3.64 -9.57 -15.31
C ILE A 31 2.45 -9.57 -16.31
N GLY A 32 1.71 -8.47 -16.43
CA GLY A 32 0.64 -8.29 -17.42
C GLY A 32 -0.78 -8.39 -16.87
N ALA A 33 -0.98 -8.37 -15.55
CA ALA A 33 -2.32 -8.25 -14.95
C ALA A 33 -2.95 -6.85 -15.11
N GLY A 34 -2.20 -5.87 -15.64
CA GLY A 34 -2.63 -4.49 -15.87
C GLY A 34 -2.38 -3.56 -14.68
N GLY A 35 -2.90 -2.33 -14.76
CA GLY A 35 -2.78 -1.32 -13.72
C GLY A 35 -1.44 -0.57 -13.69
N LEU A 36 -1.12 0.04 -12.54
CA LEU A 36 0.08 0.88 -12.39
C LEU A 36 1.39 0.11 -12.59
N GLY A 37 1.44 -1.16 -12.17
CA GLY A 37 2.61 -2.03 -12.37
C GLY A 37 2.89 -2.34 -13.84
N ASP A 38 1.86 -2.50 -14.67
CA ASP A 38 2.00 -2.70 -16.12
C ASP A 38 2.56 -1.44 -16.79
N LEU A 39 2.09 -0.25 -16.38
CA LEU A 39 2.60 1.02 -16.88
C LEU A 39 4.08 1.22 -16.51
N ALA A 40 4.47 0.95 -15.26
CA ALA A 40 5.87 1.02 -14.84
C ALA A 40 6.75 0.05 -15.62
N TYR A 41 6.28 -1.19 -15.85
CA TYR A 41 7.06 -2.19 -16.56
C TYR A 41 7.20 -1.87 -18.06
N ARG A 42 6.10 -1.55 -18.74
CA ARG A 42 6.09 -1.32 -20.19
C ARG A 42 6.68 0.01 -20.61
N TYR A 43 6.35 1.08 -19.88
CA TYR A 43 6.80 2.43 -20.26
C TYR A 43 8.04 2.83 -19.47
N GLY A 44 8.09 2.57 -18.17
CA GLY A 44 9.24 2.90 -17.35
C GLY A 44 10.45 2.01 -17.64
N TYR A 45 10.29 0.70 -17.48
CA TYR A 45 11.40 -0.26 -17.58
C TYR A 45 11.75 -0.61 -19.03
N GLN A 46 10.79 -1.07 -19.84
CA GLN A 46 11.08 -1.53 -21.20
C GLN A 46 11.48 -0.42 -22.16
N ARG A 47 10.93 0.80 -22.02
CA ARG A 47 11.29 1.96 -22.85
C ARG A 47 12.38 2.83 -22.21
N PHE A 48 12.89 2.46 -21.03
CA PHE A 48 13.83 3.26 -20.24
C PHE A 48 13.33 4.69 -19.94
N ASP A 49 12.01 4.89 -19.91
CA ASP A 49 11.41 6.18 -19.59
C ASP A 49 11.43 6.39 -18.07
N THR A 50 12.53 6.98 -17.61
CA THR A 50 12.77 7.21 -16.18
C THR A 50 11.70 8.14 -15.58
N GLN A 51 11.11 9.05 -16.35
CA GLN A 51 10.05 9.93 -15.85
C GLN A 51 8.78 9.15 -15.53
N VAL A 52 8.37 8.23 -16.41
CA VAL A 52 7.21 7.37 -16.16
C VAL A 52 7.46 6.43 -14.99
N MET A 53 8.66 5.83 -14.92
CA MET A 53 9.03 4.94 -13.81
C MET A 53 8.93 5.67 -12.46
N LEU A 54 9.51 6.87 -12.35
CA LEU A 54 9.45 7.67 -11.13
C LEU A 54 8.02 8.10 -10.79
N THR A 55 7.22 8.47 -11.78
CA THR A 55 5.82 8.85 -11.57
C THR A 55 5.02 7.71 -10.93
N VAL A 56 5.15 6.49 -11.46
CA VAL A 56 4.45 5.33 -10.90
C VAL A 56 4.94 5.00 -9.49
N ILE A 57 6.26 5.06 -9.24
CA ILE A 57 6.83 4.83 -7.91
C ILE A 57 6.25 5.83 -6.90
N VAL A 58 6.22 7.12 -7.26
CA VAL A 58 5.66 8.17 -6.38
C VAL A 58 4.18 7.91 -6.10
N VAL A 59 3.39 7.56 -7.11
CA VAL A 59 1.96 7.24 -6.94
C VAL A 59 1.76 6.05 -5.98
N LEU A 60 2.52 4.96 -6.16
CA LEU A 60 2.45 3.78 -5.29
C LEU A 60 2.86 4.12 -3.85
N VAL A 61 3.95 4.86 -3.67
CA VAL A 61 4.42 5.30 -2.35
C VAL A 61 3.37 6.16 -1.67
N VAL A 62 2.82 7.17 -2.36
CA VAL A 62 1.78 8.04 -1.79
C VAL A 62 0.54 7.23 -1.39
N MET A 63 0.08 6.31 -2.24
CA MET A 63 -1.08 5.47 -1.94
C MET A 63 -0.84 4.60 -0.69
N VAL A 64 0.31 3.93 -0.63
CA VAL A 64 0.70 3.07 0.50
C VAL A 64 0.91 3.89 1.79
N SER A 65 1.46 5.10 1.69
CA SER A 65 1.61 6.02 2.81
C SER A 65 0.26 6.50 3.33
N LEU A 66 -0.70 6.84 2.46
CA LEU A 66 -2.04 7.25 2.87
C LEU A 66 -2.77 6.15 3.65
N ILE A 67 -2.63 4.89 3.21
CA ILE A 67 -3.22 3.73 3.88
C ILE A 67 -2.57 3.49 5.24
N GLN A 68 -1.24 3.54 5.32
CA GLN A 68 -0.52 3.39 6.60
C GLN A 68 -0.89 4.51 7.57
N LEU A 69 -0.84 5.77 7.14
CA LEU A 69 -1.21 6.92 7.99
C LEU A 69 -2.66 6.84 8.46
N GLY A 70 -3.57 6.40 7.58
CA GLY A 70 -4.96 6.13 7.94
C GLY A 70 -5.08 5.02 9.00
N GLY A 71 -4.42 3.88 8.77
CA GLY A 71 -4.41 2.73 9.68
C GLY A 71 -3.79 3.04 11.03
N ASP A 72 -2.62 3.69 11.06
CA ASP A 72 -1.95 4.18 12.27
C ASP A 72 -2.82 5.18 13.03
N GLY A 73 -3.43 6.14 12.31
CA GLY A 73 -4.33 7.13 12.91
C GLY A 73 -5.54 6.47 13.56
N LEU A 74 -6.11 5.46 12.91
CA LEU A 74 -7.25 4.69 13.42
C LEU A 74 -6.86 3.84 14.63
N ALA A 75 -5.73 3.14 14.56
CA ALA A 75 -5.19 2.34 15.65
C ALA A 75 -4.88 3.20 16.89
N ARG A 76 -4.26 4.38 16.70
CA ARG A 76 -3.97 5.34 17.80
C ARG A 76 -5.24 5.91 18.42
N ARG A 77 -6.28 6.17 17.62
CA ARG A 77 -7.58 6.64 18.15
C ARG A 77 -8.28 5.57 18.98
N LEU A 78 -8.21 4.31 18.56
CA LEU A 78 -8.77 3.18 19.32
C LEU A 78 -8.02 2.96 20.62
N ASN A 79 -6.68 3.07 20.60
CA ASN A 79 -5.86 2.96 21.81
C ASN A 79 -6.12 4.09 22.82
N LYS A 80 -6.43 5.32 22.36
CA LYS A 80 -6.77 6.46 23.24
C LYS A 80 -8.18 6.39 23.87
N ARG A 81 -9.04 5.46 23.42
CA ARG A 81 -10.39 5.28 23.98
C ARG A 81 -10.46 4.18 25.05
N LEU A 82 -9.32 3.54 25.34
CA LEU A 82 -9.08 2.65 26.47
C LEU A 82 -8.40 3.43 27.60
#